data_AF-A0A2V5LDA8-F1
#
_entry.id   AF-A0A2V5LDA8-F1
#
_cell.length_a   1.000
_cell.length_b   1.000
_cell.length_c   1.000
_cell.angle_alpha   90.00
_cell.angle_beta   90.00
_cell.angle_gamma   90.00
#
_symmetry.space_group_name_H-M   'P 1'
#
loop_
_entity.id
_entity.type
_entity.pdbx_description
1 polymer ?
#
loop_
_entity_poly.entity_id
_entity_poly.type
_entity_poly.pdbx_seq_one_letter_code
_entity_poly.pdbx_strand_id
1 'polypeptide(L)'
;VLFRWDAPLFFANAELFHQRVVEAIAESPTPVRRIIVTAEPVTSIDVTSADMLAELEHSLIESGVELRFAEMKDPVKDKLKRFELFDRFGAANFYPTIGSAVDAYLEEHAVDWKP
;
A
#
# COMPACT_ATOMS: atom_id res chain seq x y z
N VAL A 1 -5.40 8.72 0.96
CA VAL A 1 -4.55 8.78 2.17
C VAL A 1 -3.13 8.38 1.78
N LEU A 2 -2.12 9.14 2.20
CA LEU A 2 -0.71 8.71 2.14
C LEU A 2 -0.36 8.12 3.51
N PHE A 3 0.09 6.87 3.55
CA PHE A 3 0.40 6.16 4.78
C PHE A 3 1.88 5.79 4.79
N ARG A 4 2.63 6.32 5.77
CA ARG A 4 4.05 6.02 5.92
C ARG A 4 4.26 4.92 6.94
N TRP A 5 5.01 3.89 6.53
CA TRP A 5 5.43 2.81 7.40
C TRP A 5 6.95 2.76 7.51
N ASP A 6 7.47 3.08 8.69
CA ASP A 6 8.91 3.21 8.97
C ASP A 6 9.52 1.92 9.55
N ALA A 7 9.20 0.76 8.96
CA ALA A 7 9.79 -0.52 9.37
C ALA A 7 9.79 -1.58 8.25
N PRO A 8 10.65 -2.62 8.34
CA PRO A 8 10.44 -3.84 7.57
C PRO A 8 9.08 -4.48 7.91
N LEU A 9 8.53 -5.28 7.00
CA LEU A 9 7.36 -6.10 7.31
C LEU A 9 7.80 -7.55 7.57
N PHE A 10 7.35 -8.09 8.69
CA PHE A 10 7.64 -9.46 9.12
C PHE A 10 6.57 -9.94 10.09
N PHE A 11 6.57 -11.22 10.43
CA PHE A 11 5.52 -11.85 11.23
C PHE A 11 5.12 -11.08 12.49
N ALA A 12 6.08 -10.46 13.20
CA ALA A 12 5.80 -9.84 14.49
C ALA A 12 5.13 -8.47 14.40
N ASN A 13 5.16 -7.82 13.23
CA ASN A 13 4.54 -6.51 13.03
C ASN A 13 3.50 -6.47 11.90
N ALA A 14 3.23 -7.60 11.24
CA ALA A 14 2.25 -7.70 10.17
C ALA A 14 0.85 -7.26 10.63
N GLU A 15 0.40 -7.80 11.77
CA GLU A 15 -0.91 -7.44 12.34
C GLU A 15 -0.97 -5.96 12.75
N LEU A 16 0.13 -5.43 13.30
CA LEU A 16 0.20 -4.01 13.64
C LEU A 16 0.09 -3.14 12.39
N PHE A 17 0.75 -3.51 11.29
CA PHE A 17 0.64 -2.80 10.01
C PHE A 17 -0.81 -2.78 9.52
N HIS A 18 -1.48 -3.94 9.52
CA HIS A 18 -2.88 -4.06 9.13
C HIS A 18 -3.76 -3.10 9.95
N GLN A 19 -3.65 -3.16 11.28
CA GLN A 19 -4.40 -2.30 12.19
C GLN A 19 -4.17 -0.82 11.92
N ARG A 20 -2.91 -0.39 11.75
CA ARG A 20 -2.58 1.01 11.48
C ARG A 20 -3.11 1.51 10.14
N VAL A 21 -3.14 0.66 9.11
CA VAL A 21 -3.75 1.01 7.82
C VAL A 21 -5.26 1.23 7.98
N VAL A 22 -5.95 0.30 8.64
CA VAL A 22 -7.40 0.40 8.87
C VAL A 22 -7.75 1.62 9.72
N GLU A 23 -6.99 1.87 10.79
CA GLU A 23 -7.12 3.07 11.63
C GLU A 23 -6.94 4.35 10.81
N ALA A 24 -5.88 4.44 9.99
CA ALA A 24 -5.64 5.61 9.16
C ALA A 24 -6.76 5.88 8.13
N ILE A 25 -7.45 4.84 7.66
CA ILE A 25 -8.62 4.97 6.79
C ILE A 25 -9.82 5.47 7.59
N ALA A 26 -10.10 4.87 8.75
CA ALA A 26 -11.23 5.21 9.60
C ALA A 26 -11.14 6.63 10.18
N GLU A 27 -9.92 7.11 10.49
CA GLU A 27 -9.66 8.45 11.01
C GLU A 27 -9.63 9.54 9.92
N SER A 28 -9.74 9.15 8.64
CA SER A 28 -9.72 10.13 7.55
C SER A 28 -10.93 11.07 7.62
N PRO A 29 -10.74 12.40 7.52
CA PRO A 29 -11.85 13.36 7.59
C PRO A 29 -12.78 13.29 6.37
N THR A 30 -12.37 12.58 5.32
CA THR A 30 -13.13 12.42 4.07
C THR A 30 -13.15 10.95 3.68
N PRO A 31 -14.19 10.48 2.94
CA PRO A 31 -14.22 9.12 2.43
C PRO A 31 -12.95 8.77 1.64
N VAL A 32 -12.27 7.70 2.05
CA VAL A 32 -11.03 7.25 1.41
C VAL A 32 -11.36 6.43 0.18
N ARG A 33 -10.76 6.78 -0.97
CA ARG A 33 -10.84 5.98 -2.21
C ARG A 33 -9.58 5.17 -2.48
N ARG A 34 -8.44 5.68 -2.00
CA ARG A 34 -7.12 5.08 -2.20
C ARG A 34 -6.24 5.32 -0.99
N ILE A 35 -5.56 4.27 -0.55
CA ILE A 35 -4.42 4.36 0.35
C ILE A 35 -3.13 4.06 -0.42
N ILE A 36 -2.17 4.96 -0.32
CA ILE A 36 -0.83 4.78 -0.89
C ILE A 36 0.13 4.56 0.27
N VAL A 37 0.69 3.36 0.36
CA VAL A 37 1.71 3.02 1.35
C VAL A 37 3.06 3.49 0.84
N THR A 38 3.69 4.45 1.52
CA THR A 38 5.04 4.89 1.21
C THR A 38 6.03 3.88 1.80
N ALA A 39 6.50 2.97 0.95
CA ALA A 39 7.22 1.76 1.33
C ALA A 39 8.75 1.90 1.22
N GLU A 40 9.28 3.13 1.11
CA GLU A 40 10.72 3.41 1.10
C GLU A 40 11.46 2.71 2.27
N PRO A 41 10.95 2.73 3.52
CA PRO A 41 11.62 2.08 4.65
C PRO A 41 11.37 0.57 4.74
N VAL A 42 10.47 0.03 3.91
CA VAL A 42 10.16 -1.42 3.88
C VAL A 42 11.30 -2.12 3.15
N THR A 43 12.27 -2.62 3.91
CA THR A 43 13.46 -3.28 3.37
C THR A 43 13.30 -4.79 3.19
N SER A 44 12.31 -5.40 3.84
CA SER A 44 12.02 -6.82 3.72
C SER A 44 10.55 -7.12 3.96
N ILE A 45 10.11 -8.25 3.40
CA ILE A 45 8.86 -8.94 3.70
C ILE A 45 9.15 -10.43 3.94
N ASP A 46 8.32 -11.12 4.71
CA ASP A 46 8.29 -12.59 4.87
C ASP A 46 6.94 -13.16 4.42
N VAL A 47 6.79 -14.49 4.41
CA VAL A 47 5.55 -15.13 3.92
C VAL A 47 4.32 -14.70 4.74
N THR A 48 4.44 -14.62 6.06
CA THR A 48 3.34 -14.24 6.96
C THR A 48 2.86 -12.81 6.73
N SER A 49 3.79 -11.88 6.56
CA SER A 49 3.44 -10.49 6.22
C SER A 49 2.91 -10.35 4.79
N ALA A 50 3.33 -11.22 3.87
CA ALA A 50 2.76 -11.30 2.53
C ALA A 50 1.29 -11.75 2.56
N ASP A 51 0.97 -12.81 3.31
CA ASP A 51 -0.41 -13.28 3.50
C ASP A 51 -1.29 -12.19 4.11
N MET A 52 -0.80 -11.49 5.14
CA MET A 52 -1.50 -10.34 5.73
C MET A 52 -1.75 -9.23 4.71
N LEU A 53 -0.78 -8.89 3.84
CA LEU A 53 -1.01 -7.89 2.80
C LEU A 53 -2.07 -8.35 1.79
N ALA A 54 -2.18 -9.65 1.52
CA ALA A 54 -3.22 -10.21 0.66
C ALA A 54 -4.61 -10.04 1.26
N GLU A 55 -4.74 -10.31 2.56
CA GLU A 55 -5.98 -10.14 3.32
C GLU A 55 -6.37 -8.67 3.43
N LEU A 56 -5.39 -7.80 3.70
CA LEU A 56 -5.58 -6.36 3.71
C LEU A 56 -6.10 -5.87 2.36
N GLU A 57 -5.42 -6.22 1.27
CA GLU A 57 -5.83 -5.83 -0.09
C GLU A 57 -7.27 -6.29 -0.39
N HIS A 58 -7.62 -7.52 -0.03
CA HIS A 58 -8.97 -8.04 -0.23
C HIS A 58 -10.02 -7.23 0.54
N SER A 59 -9.80 -6.97 1.83
CA SER A 59 -10.74 -6.21 2.66
C SER A 59 -10.89 -4.74 2.19
N LEU A 60 -9.80 -4.15 1.68
CA LEU A 60 -9.83 -2.82 1.10
C LEU A 60 -10.65 -2.80 -0.19
N ILE A 61 -10.49 -3.79 -1.07
CA ILE A 61 -11.32 -3.92 -2.28
C ILE A 61 -12.79 -4.07 -1.93
N GLU A 62 -13.13 -4.91 -0.95
CA GLU A 62 -14.52 -5.09 -0.50
C GLU A 62 -15.14 -3.79 0.05
N SER A 63 -14.31 -2.92 0.63
CA SER A 63 -14.73 -1.59 1.11
C SER A 63 -14.64 -0.47 0.05
N GLY A 64 -14.25 -0.81 -1.19
CA GLY A 64 -14.12 0.17 -2.28
C GLY A 64 -12.88 1.07 -2.16
N VAL A 65 -11.87 0.64 -1.41
CA VAL A 65 -10.60 1.35 -1.21
C VAL A 65 -9.49 0.64 -1.98
N GLU A 66 -8.74 1.40 -2.77
CA GLU A 66 -7.59 0.88 -3.51
C GLU A 66 -6.32 0.88 -2.64
N LEU A 67 -5.58 -0.24 -2.61
CA LEU A 67 -4.24 -0.33 -2.03
C LEU A 67 -3.18 -0.13 -3.12
N ARG A 68 -2.35 0.89 -2.99
CA ARG A 68 -1.19 1.12 -3.87
C ARG A 68 0.09 1.35 -3.04
N PHE A 69 1.25 1.14 -3.67
CA PHE A 69 2.56 1.27 -3.02
C PHE A 69 3.43 2.28 -3.75
N ALA A 70 4.14 3.13 -3.01
CA ALA A 70 5.16 4.02 -3.55
C ALA A 70 6.54 3.67 -2.98
N GLU A 71 7.60 3.82 -3.80
CA GLU A 71 9.01 3.71 -3.38
C GLU A 71 9.41 2.32 -2.83
N MET A 72 8.65 1.27 -3.14
CA MET A 72 8.99 -0.09 -2.75
C MET A 72 10.28 -0.56 -3.42
N LYS A 73 11.22 -1.05 -2.61
CA LYS A 73 12.52 -1.53 -3.08
C LYS A 73 12.39 -2.83 -3.91
N ASP A 74 13.25 -2.99 -4.91
CA ASP A 74 13.22 -4.15 -5.80
C ASP A 74 13.36 -5.51 -5.09
N PRO A 75 14.23 -5.67 -4.07
CA PRO A 75 14.28 -6.93 -3.32
C PRO A 75 12.96 -7.31 -2.63
N VAL A 76 12.14 -6.32 -2.26
CA VAL A 76 10.81 -6.56 -1.67
C VAL A 76 9.81 -6.94 -2.75
N LYS A 77 9.83 -6.25 -3.90
CA LYS A 77 9.03 -6.65 -5.07
C LYS A 77 9.36 -8.07 -5.52
N ASP A 78 10.63 -8.45 -5.53
CA ASP A 78 11.05 -9.80 -5.91
C ASP A 78 10.56 -10.87 -4.94
N LYS A 79 10.49 -10.54 -3.64
CA LYS A 79 9.83 -11.42 -2.67
C LYS A 79 8.33 -11.51 -2.92
N LEU A 80 7.64 -10.41 -3.18
CA LEU A 80 6.21 -10.43 -3.55
C LEU A 80 5.96 -11.27 -4.81
N LYS A 81 6.84 -11.23 -5.81
CA LYS A 81 6.75 -12.11 -7.00
C LYS A 81 6.90 -13.58 -6.61
N ARG A 82 7.86 -13.91 -5.74
CA ARG A 82 8.07 -15.29 -5.25
C ARG A 82 6.89 -15.80 -4.42
N PHE A 83 6.15 -14.91 -3.77
CA PHE A 83 4.93 -15.21 -3.04
C PHE A 83 3.67 -15.04 -3.90
N GLU A 84 3.80 -14.86 -5.22
CA GLU A 84 2.70 -14.72 -6.19
C GLU A 84 1.74 -13.54 -5.92
N LEU A 85 2.18 -12.59 -5.08
CA LEU A 85 1.42 -11.40 -4.68
C LEU A 85 1.63 -10.21 -5.60
N PHE A 86 2.79 -10.13 -6.26
CA PHE A 86 3.07 -9.00 -7.14
C PHE A 86 2.07 -8.91 -8.30
N ASP A 87 1.78 -10.04 -8.94
CA ASP A 87 0.82 -10.10 -10.05
C ASP A 87 -0.62 -9.95 -9.55
N ARG A 88 -0.93 -10.44 -8.35
CA ARG A 88 -2.23 -10.21 -7.68
C ARG A 88 -2.48 -8.72 -7.47
N PHE A 89 -1.51 -8.00 -6.90
CA PHE A 89 -1.64 -6.56 -6.71
C PHE A 89 -1.63 -5.80 -8.02
N GLY A 90 -1.02 -6.35 -9.08
CA GLY A 90 -0.92 -5.71 -10.37
C GLY A 90 0.21 -4.69 -10.43
N ALA A 91 1.04 -4.79 -11.47
CA ALA A 91 2.23 -3.94 -11.62
C ALA A 91 1.92 -2.42 -11.63
N ALA A 92 0.71 -2.03 -12.06
CA ALA A 92 0.26 -0.64 -12.09
C ALA A 92 0.06 -0.01 -10.70
N ASN A 93 0.01 -0.83 -9.64
CA ASN A 93 -0.18 -0.36 -8.27
C ASN A 93 1.15 -0.09 -7.53
N PHE A 94 2.29 -0.20 -8.23
CA PHE A 94 3.61 0.12 -7.68
C PHE A 94 4.24 1.33 -8.37
N TYR A 95 4.46 2.39 -7.60
CA TYR A 95 5.00 3.66 -8.09
C TYR A 95 6.47 3.84 -7.72
N PRO A 96 7.29 4.41 -8.61
CA PRO A 96 8.69 4.71 -8.31
C PRO A 96 8.84 5.81 -7.25
N THR A 97 7.92 6.77 -7.18
CA THR A 97 7.95 7.88 -6.22
C THR A 97 6.55 8.16 -5.66
N ILE A 98 6.49 8.82 -4.50
CA ILE A 98 5.22 9.31 -3.94
C ILE A 98 4.55 10.28 -4.93
N GLY A 99 5.31 11.17 -5.55
CA GLY A 99 4.82 12.12 -6.56
C GLY A 99 4.07 11.42 -7.68
N SER A 100 4.67 10.39 -8.29
CA SER A 100 4.02 9.63 -9.38
C SER A 100 2.75 8.90 -8.94
N ALA A 101 2.65 8.50 -7.66
CA ALA A 101 1.44 7.90 -7.11
C ALA A 101 0.33 8.93 -6.90
N VAL A 102 0.69 10.16 -6.51
CA VAL A 102 -0.24 11.29 -6.38
C VAL A 102 -0.70 11.76 -7.75
N ASP A 103 0.21 11.91 -8.71
CA ASP A 103 -0.11 12.31 -10.09
C ASP A 103 -1.13 11.35 -10.71
N ALA A 104 -0.90 10.03 -10.59
CA ALA A 104 -1.85 9.02 -11.05
C ALA A 104 -3.22 9.12 -10.36
N TYR A 105 -3.27 9.50 -9.08
CA TYR A 105 -4.54 9.74 -8.38
C TYR A 105 -5.27 10.97 -8.92
N LEU A 106 -4.55 12.05 -9.22
CA LEU A 106 -5.13 13.29 -9.75
C LEU A 106 -5.58 13.16 -11.20
N GLU A 107 -4.94 12.31 -12.00
CA GLU A 107 -5.37 11.99 -13.37
C GLU A 107 -6.65 11.15 -13.39
N GLU A 108 -6.75 10.16 -12.47
CA GLU A 108 -7.90 9.26 -12.37
C GLU A 108 -9.10 9.89 -11.64
N HIS A 109 -8.84 10.89 -10.80
CA HIS A 109 -9.86 11.58 -10.02
C HIS A 109 -9.72 13.09 -10.16
N ALA A 110 -10.76 13.74 -10.67
CA ALA A 110 -10.85 15.20 -10.69
C ALA A 110 -10.93 15.75 -9.25
N VAL A 111 -9.78 16.01 -8.66
CA VAL A 111 -9.61 16.58 -7.31
C VAL A 111 -9.05 17.99 -7.46
N ASP A 112 -9.67 18.95 -6.77
CA ASP A 112 -9.14 20.32 -6.67
C ASP A 112 -7.92 20.30 -5.73
N TRP A 113 -6.76 20.03 -6.31
CA TRP A 113 -5.48 19.92 -5.61
C TRP A 113 -4.52 21.02 -6.05
N LYS A 114 -3.82 21.62 -5.08
CA LYS A 114 -2.74 22.57 -5.30
C LYS A 114 -1.46 22.05 -4.62
N PRO A 115 -0.32 22.01 -5.33
CA PRO A 115 0.95 21.54 -4.78
C PRO A 115 1.49 22.42 -3.65
#